data_AF-A0A0R1NTJ8-F1
#
_entry.id   AF-A0A0R1NTJ8-F1
#
_cell.length_a   1.000
_cell.length_b   1.000
_cell.length_c   1.000
_cell.angle_alpha   90.00
_cell.angle_beta   90.00
_cell.angle_gamma   90.00
#
_symmetry.space_group_name_H-M   'P 1'
#
loop_
_entity.id
_entity.type
_entity.pdbx_description
1 polymer ?
#
loop_
_entity_poly.entity_id
_entity_poly.type
_entity_poly.pdbx_seq_one_letter_code
_entity_poly.pdbx_strand_id
1 'polypeptide(L)' 'MLLLYGEVNELFQAWLKDDHDNINEELADVAIFLLGISEMLGSDLGEDIVKKLKINAKRKYKDGKKIEG' A
#
# COMPACT_ATOMS: atom_id res chain seq x y z
N MET A 1 6.42 1.23 -14.20
CA MET A 1 5.48 2.27 -13.72
C MET A 1 4.05 2.08 -14.25
N LEU A 2 3.85 1.69 -15.52
CA LEU A 2 2.53 1.34 -16.07
C LEU A 2 1.89 0.08 -15.45
N LEU A 3 2.70 -0.86 -14.97
CA LEU A 3 2.22 -2.14 -14.42
C LEU A 3 1.54 -2.00 -13.05
N LEU A 4 2.05 -1.14 -12.15
CA LEU A 4 1.40 -0.87 -10.85
C LEU A 4 -0.07 -0.42 -11.00
N TYR A 5 -0.35 0.41 -12.02
CA TYR A 5 -1.72 0.84 -12.29
C TYR A 5 -2.61 -0.31 -12.77
N GLY A 6 -2.04 -1.26 -13.51
CA GLY A 6 -2.69 -2.52 -13.91
C GLY A 6 -3.05 -3.36 -12.69
N GLU A 7 -2.07 -3.67 -11.83
CA GLU A 7 -2.30 -4.50 -10.63
C GLU A 7 -3.34 -3.89 -9.69
N VAL A 8 -3.34 -2.56 -9.51
CA VAL A 8 -4.35 -1.88 -8.69
C VAL A 8 -5.74 -2.00 -9.31
N ASN A 9 -5.84 -1.97 -10.64
CA ASN A 9 -7.11 -2.17 -11.33
C ASN A 9 -7.58 -3.63 -11.18
N GLU A 10 -6.70 -4.61 -11.31
CA GLU A 10 -7.01 -6.04 -11.14
C GLU A 10 -7.46 -6.35 -9.70
N LEU A 11 -6.75 -5.82 -8.70
CA LEU A 11 -7.18 -5.83 -7.30
C LEU A 11 -8.59 -5.25 -7.12
N PHE A 12 -8.88 -4.11 -7.75
CA PHE A 12 -10.21 -3.49 -7.66
C PHE A 12 -11.29 -4.36 -8.32
N GLN A 13 -10.99 -4.99 -9.45
CA GLN A 13 -11.91 -5.94 -10.09
C GLN A 13 -12.15 -7.18 -9.24
N ALA A 14 -11.12 -7.74 -8.61
CA ALA A 14 -11.23 -8.89 -7.71
C ALA A 14 -12.13 -8.55 -6.51
N TRP A 15 -11.93 -7.38 -5.91
CA TRP A 15 -12.76 -6.89 -4.81
C TRP A 15 -14.23 -6.70 -5.20
N LEU A 16 -14.51 -6.12 -6.37
CA LEU A 16 -15.88 -5.95 -6.87
C LEU A 16 -16.59 -7.29 -7.16
N LYS A 17 -15.84 -8.34 -7.48
CA LYS A 17 -16.35 -9.68 -7.78
C LYS A 17 -16.45 -10.60 -6.56
N ASP A 18 -16.02 -10.12 -5.38
CA ASP A 18 -15.91 -10.92 -4.15
C ASP A 18 -15.01 -12.17 -4.31
N ASP A 19 -13.98 -12.05 -5.17
CA ASP A 19 -13.02 -13.12 -5.46
C ASP A 19 -11.86 -13.08 -4.45
N HIS A 20 -12.10 -13.63 -3.26
CA HIS A 20 -11.14 -13.56 -2.15
C HIS A 20 -9.80 -14.23 -2.42
N ASP A 21 -9.76 -15.28 -3.24
CA ASP A 21 -8.52 -15.97 -3.59
C ASP A 21 -7.67 -15.06 -4.48
N ASN A 22 -8.29 -14.40 -5.47
CA ASN A 22 -7.60 -13.45 -6.35
C ASN A 22 -7.15 -12.19 -5.61
N ILE A 23 -7.95 -11.65 -4.66
CA ILE A 23 -7.58 -10.43 -3.90
C ILE A 23 -6.19 -10.54 -3.24
N ASN A 24 -5.85 -11.70 -2.68
CA ASN A 24 -4.58 -11.87 -1.99
C ASN A 24 -3.39 -11.88 -2.97
N GLU A 25 -3.57 -12.47 -4.15
CA GLU A 25 -2.58 -12.50 -5.23
C GLU A 25 -2.31 -11.07 -5.74
N GLU A 26 -3.38 -10.34 -6.07
CA GLU A 26 -3.30 -8.97 -6.57
C GLU A 26 -2.67 -7.99 -5.55
N LEU A 27 -2.95 -8.19 -4.26
CA LEU A 27 -2.27 -7.43 -3.19
C LEU A 27 -0.76 -7.68 -3.17
N ALA A 28 -0.34 -8.92 -3.42
CA ALA A 28 1.08 -9.26 -3.49
C ALA A 28 1.74 -8.61 -4.72
N ASP A 29 1.06 -8.61 -5.87
CA ASP A 29 1.57 -7.98 -7.09
C ASP A 29 1.74 -6.46 -6.92
N VAL A 30 0.75 -5.78 -6.35
CA VAL A 30 0.86 -4.35 -5.98
C VAL A 30 2.07 -4.10 -5.07
N ALA A 31 2.28 -4.97 -4.08
CA ALA A 31 3.41 -4.83 -3.15
C ALA A 31 4.77 -5.03 -3.83
N ILE A 32 4.89 -6.02 -4.73
CA ILE A 32 6.12 -6.30 -5.49
C ILE A 32 6.46 -5.12 -6.40
N PHE A 33 5.48 -4.56 -7.12
CA PHE A 33 5.73 -3.39 -7.96
C PHE A 33 6.12 -2.16 -7.15
N LEU A 34 5.50 -1.94 -5.99
CA LEU A 34 5.87 -0.86 -5.10
C LEU A 34 7.30 -1.02 -4.58
N LEU A 35 7.70 -2.24 -4.22
CA LEU A 35 9.06 -2.54 -3.78
C LEU A 35 10.08 -2.27 -4.90
N GLY A 36 9.79 -2.72 -6.12
CA GLY A 36 10.65 -2.46 -7.28
C GLY A 36 10.81 -0.96 -7.59
N ILE A 37 9.74 -0.17 -7.44
CA ILE A 37 9.83 1.30 -7.56
C ILE A 37 10.75 1.88 -6.47
N SER A 38 10.63 1.41 -5.23
CA SER A 38 11.49 1.88 -4.13
C SER A 38 12.97 1.60 -4.40
N GLU A 39 13.28 0.40 -4.90
CA GLU A 39 14.64 0.01 -5.28
C GLU A 39 15.17 0.92 -6.40
N MET A 40 14.39 1.16 -7.45
CA MET A 40 14.75 2.09 -8.53
C MET A 40 15.03 3.52 -8.04
N LEU A 41 14.34 3.95 -6.98
CA LEU A 41 14.51 5.27 -6.37
C LEU A 41 15.61 5.31 -5.29
N GLY A 42 16.20 4.17 -4.93
CA GLY A 42 17.21 4.07 -3.87
C GLY A 42 16.67 4.27 -2.45
N SER A 43 15.38 3.99 -2.21
CA SER A 43 14.77 4.04 -0.88
C SER A 43 14.65 2.64 -0.28
N ASP A 44 14.89 2.52 1.02
CA ASP A 44 14.52 1.36 1.81
C ASP A 44 13.06 1.50 2.25
N LEU A 45 12.14 0.96 1.44
CA LEU A 45 10.71 0.99 1.71
C LEU A 45 10.35 0.37 3.06
N GLY A 46 11.05 -0.69 3.46
CA GLY A 46 10.81 -1.38 4.72
C GLY A 46 11.10 -0.49 5.92
N GLU A 47 12.26 0.17 5.91
CA GLU A 47 12.62 1.14 6.94
C GLU A 47 11.62 2.31 6.99
N ASP A 48 11.22 2.83 5.83
CA ASP A 48 10.29 3.95 5.71
C ASP A 48 8.87 3.59 6.20
N ILE A 49 8.39 2.37 5.91
CA ILE A 49 7.13 1.84 6.46
C ILE A 49 7.21 1.76 7.98
N VAL A 50 8.28 1.19 8.55
CA VAL A 50 8.44 1.07 10.01
C VAL A 50 8.48 2.44 10.68
N LYS A 51 9.21 3.41 10.11
CA LYS A 51 9.21 4.81 10.58
C LYS A 51 7.79 5.40 10.56
N LYS A 52 7.05 5.17 9.48
CA LYS A 52 5.67 5.68 9.34
C LYS A 52 4.71 5.06 10.33
N LEU A 53 4.81 3.75 10.59
CA LEU A 53 4.01 3.05 11.60
C LEU A 53 4.20 3.65 12.99
N LYS A 54 5.45 3.94 13.38
CA LYS A 54 5.76 4.61 14.66
C LYS A 54 5.14 6.01 14.78
N ILE A 55 5.14 6.77 13.68
CA ILE A 55 4.48 8.09 13.62
C ILE A 55 2.96 7.95 13.73
N ASN A 56 2.37 7.00 12.99
CA ASN A 56 0.94 6.78 12.96
C ASN A 56 0.41 6.26 14.30
N ALA A 57 1.17 5.43 15.02
CA ALA A 57 0.81 4.93 16.35
C ALA A 57 0.61 6.04 17.40
N LYS A 58 1.31 7.18 17.23
CA LYS A 58 1.18 8.35 18.10
C LYS A 58 0.14 9.35 17.61
N ARG A 59 -0.44 9.12 16.42
CA ARG A 59 -1.31 10.07 15.74
C ARG A 59 -2.72 9.96 16.29
N LYS A 60 -3.28 11.09 16.73
CA LYS A 60 -4.68 11.17 17.14
C LYS A 60 -5.54 11.59 15.94
N TYR A 61 -6.69 10.96 15.83
CA TYR A 61 -7.71 11.27 14.84
C TYR A 61 -8.96 11.74 15.56
N LYS A 62 -9.55 12.83 15.09
CA LYS A 62 -10.86 13.31 15.55
C LYS A 62 -11.72 13.60 14.33
N ASP A 63 -12.90 12.98 14.27
CA ASP A 63 -13.84 13.10 13.16
C ASP A 63 -13.21 12.83 11.78
N GLY A 64 -12.37 11.79 11.70
CA GLY A 64 -11.64 11.41 10.48
C GLY A 64 -10.49 12.36 10.09
N LYS A 65 -10.28 13.46 10.83
CA LYS A 65 -9.20 14.40 10.59
C LYS A 65 -8.01 14.12 11.50
N LYS A 66 -6.81 14.19 10.92
CA LYS A 66 -5.56 14.17 11.67
C LYS A 66 -5.50 15.43 12.53
N ILE A 67 -5.36 15.27 13.82
CA ILE A 67 -5.07 16.37 14.75
C ILE A 67 -3.61 16.24 15.20
N GLU A 68 -2.91 17.37 15.30
CA GLU A 68 -1.58 17.40 15.91
C GLU A 68 -1.76 17.22 17.43
N GLY A 69 -0.99 16.29 17.99
CA GLY A 69 -1.07 15.91 19.40
C GLY A 69 -0.12 16.72 20.27
#